data_AF-F3KT58-F1
#
_entry.id   AF-F3KT58-F1
#
_cell.length_a   1.000
_cell.length_b   1.000
_cell.length_c   1.000
_cell.angle_alpha   90.00
_cell.angle_beta   90.00
_cell.angle_gamma   90.00
#
_symmetry.space_group_name_H-M   'P 1'
#
loop_
_entity.id
_entity.type
_entity.pdbx_description
1 polymer ?
#
loop_
_entity_poly.entity_id
_entity_poly.type
_entity_poly.pdbx_seq_one_letter_code
_entity_poly.pdbx_strand_id
1 'polypeptide(L)' 'MAKQSEWPGKMLAVIKTGNVAAAVAQIKVAPTVKDLRQLQSDMDKAGLRGRWRELDLAIEENMALLAAPRLHRSP' A
#
# COMPACT_ATOMS: atom_id res chain seq x y z
N MET A 1 17.65 -11.10 13.22
CA MET A 1 17.29 -10.36 11.99
C MET A 1 15.82 -9.96 12.10
N ALA A 2 15.47 -8.70 11.83
CA ALA A 2 14.06 -8.28 11.86
C ALA A 2 13.29 -9.02 10.75
N LYS A 3 12.21 -9.74 11.10
CA LYS A 3 11.39 -10.50 10.14
C LYS A 3 10.89 -9.53 9.06
N GLN A 4 11.13 -9.87 7.79
CA GLN A 4 10.62 -9.10 6.66
C GLN A 4 9.08 -9.18 6.68
N SER A 5 8.40 -8.04 6.51
CA SER A 5 6.94 -8.00 6.50
C SER A 5 6.41 -8.79 5.31
N GLU A 6 5.46 -9.71 5.57
CA GLU A 6 4.80 -10.51 4.54
C GLU A 6 3.69 -9.74 3.82
N TRP A 7 3.28 -8.59 4.36
CA TRP A 7 2.13 -7.82 3.88
C TRP A 7 2.27 -7.35 2.42
N PRO A 8 3.41 -6.76 1.98
CA PRO A 8 3.53 -6.26 0.61
C PRO A 8 3.37 -7.36 -0.44
N GLY A 9 3.96 -8.54 -0.20
CA GLY A 9 3.86 -9.68 -1.12
C GLY A 9 2.43 -10.22 -1.22
N LYS A 10 1.72 -10.34 -0.09
CA LYS A 10 0.30 -10.71 -0.07
C LYS A 10 -0.55 -9.68 -0.81
N MET A 11 -0.26 -8.40 -0.60
CA MET A 11 -1.00 -7.31 -1.20
C MET A 11 -0.79 -7.22 -2.72
N LEU A 12 0.43 -7.47 -3.21
CA LEU A 12 0.71 -7.60 -4.64
C LEU A 12 -0.10 -8.74 -5.26
N ALA A 13 -0.25 -9.88 -4.56
CA ALA A 13 -1.08 -10.98 -5.04
C ALA A 13 -2.55 -10.57 -5.18
N VAL A 14 -3.11 -9.82 -4.22
CA VAL A 14 -4.46 -9.27 -4.30
C VAL A 14 -4.61 -8.34 -5.51
N ILE A 15 -3.66 -7.41 -5.73
CA ILE A 15 -3.69 -6.49 -6.86
C ILE A 15 -3.68 -7.24 -8.20
N LYS A 16 -2.89 -8.31 -8.32
CA LYS A 16 -2.83 -9.15 -9.52
C LYS A 16 -4.15 -9.87 -9.84
N THR A 17 -5.05 -10.04 -8.87
CA THR A 17 -6.40 -10.57 -9.15
C THR A 17 -7.30 -9.59 -9.92
N GLY A 18 -6.93 -8.31 -9.96
CA GLY A 18 -7.75 -7.25 -10.57
C GLY A 18 -8.89 -6.74 -9.69
N ASN A 19 -9.05 -7.26 -8.46
CA ASN A 19 -10.01 -6.73 -7.50
C ASN A 19 -9.52 -5.42 -6.85
N VAL A 20 -9.66 -4.32 -7.59
CA VAL A 20 -9.20 -2.98 -7.19
C VAL A 20 -9.84 -2.52 -5.88
N ALA A 21 -11.15 -2.73 -5.71
CA ALA A 21 -11.86 -2.30 -4.51
C ALA A 21 -11.33 -2.98 -3.24
N ALA A 22 -11.13 -4.30 -3.28
CA ALA A 22 -10.53 -5.03 -2.17
C ALA A 22 -9.09 -4.56 -1.90
N ALA A 23 -8.33 -4.31 -2.96
CA ALA A 23 -6.96 -3.81 -2.82
C ALA A 23 -6.91 -2.42 -2.16
N VAL A 24 -7.74 -1.48 -2.60
CA VAL A 24 -7.85 -0.14 -1.97
C VAL A 24 -8.21 -0.27 -0.50
N ALA A 25 -9.16 -1.14 -0.14
CA ALA A 25 -9.56 -1.35 1.25
C ALA A 25 -8.38 -1.83 2.12
N GLN A 26 -7.55 -2.74 1.61
CA GLN A 26 -6.37 -3.24 2.32
C GLN A 26 -5.26 -2.18 2.44
N ILE A 27 -5.04 -1.37 1.41
CA ILE A 27 -4.07 -0.26 1.43
C ILE A 27 -4.42 0.76 2.53
N LYS A 28 -5.71 1.05 2.74
CA LYS A 28 -6.19 1.97 3.78
C LYS A 28 -5.91 1.50 5.21
N VAL A 29 -5.67 0.21 5.40
CA VAL A 29 -5.33 -0.39 6.72
C VAL A 29 -3.88 -0.88 6.76
N ALA A 30 -3.01 -0.33 5.90
CA ALA A 30 -1.62 -0.73 5.83
C ALA A 30 -0.89 -0.54 7.18
N PRO A 31 -0.01 -1.47 7.58
CA PRO A 31 0.60 -1.42 8.92
C PRO A 31 1.61 -0.28 9.08
N THR A 32 2.42 -0.02 8.05
CA THR A 32 3.51 0.95 8.10
C THR A 32 3.77 1.64 6.76
N VAL A 33 4.42 2.82 6.81
CA VAL A 33 4.93 3.50 5.60
C VAL A 33 5.91 2.62 4.84
N LYS A 34 6.71 1.80 5.54
CA LYS A 34 7.69 0.90 4.91
C LYS A 34 7.01 -0.16 4.05
N ASP A 35 5.89 -0.72 4.52
CA ASP A 35 5.11 -1.69 3.77
C ASP A 35 4.53 -1.09 2.48
N LEU A 36 4.00 0.13 2.55
CA LEU A 36 3.48 0.84 1.38
C LEU A 36 4.59 1.17 0.36
N ARG A 37 5.77 1.58 0.81
CA ARG A 37 6.93 1.81 -0.08
C ARG A 37 7.40 0.53 -0.77
N GLN A 38 7.42 -0.59 -0.04
CA GLN A 38 7.78 -1.88 -0.61
C GLN A 38 6.74 -2.31 -1.65
N LEU A 39 5.45 -2.19 -1.34
CA LEU A 39 4.36 -2.49 -2.27
C LEU A 39 4.46 -1.65 -3.55
N GLN A 40 4.72 -0.34 -3.42
CA GLN A 40 4.90 0.55 -4.56
C GLN A 40 6.07 0.10 -5.45
N SER A 41 7.21 -0.26 -4.85
CA SER A 41 8.36 -0.81 -5.60
C SER A 41 8.03 -2.13 -6.29
N ASP A 42 7.24 -2.99 -5.66
CA ASP A 42 6.84 -4.27 -6.24
C ASP A 42 5.83 -4.09 -7.38
N MET A 43 4.96 -3.09 -7.30
CA MET A 43 4.08 -2.66 -8.41
C MET A 43 4.87 -2.08 -9.57
N ASP A 44 5.90 -1.26 -9.31
CA ASP A 44 6.80 -0.72 -10.35
C ASP A 44 7.49 -1.87 -11.11
N LYS A 45 8.08 -2.82 -10.39
CA LYS A 45 8.73 -4.01 -10.99
C LYS A 45 7.75 -4.89 -11.77
N ALA A 46 6.49 -4.95 -11.34
CA ALA A 46 5.45 -5.70 -12.01
C ALA A 46 4.79 -4.93 -13.18
N GLY A 47 5.17 -3.67 -13.43
CA GLY A 47 4.54 -2.84 -14.46
C GLY A 47 3.07 -2.52 -14.18
N LEU A 48 2.68 -2.46 -12.91
CA LEU A 48 1.29 -2.25 -12.48
C LEU A 48 0.99 -0.81 -12.06
N ARG A 49 2.01 0.04 -11.93
CA ARG A 49 1.81 1.46 -11.61
C ARG A 49 1.14 2.21 -12.75
N GLY A 50 0.21 3.11 -12.43
CA GLY A 50 -0.57 3.84 -13.43
C GLY A 50 -1.69 3.01 -14.07
N ARG A 51 -1.73 1.69 -13.83
CA ARG A 51 -2.79 0.82 -14.38
C ARG A 51 -4.16 1.13 -13.77
N TRP A 52 -4.18 1.46 -12.48
CA TRP A 52 -5.38 1.82 -11.75
C TRP A 52 -5.10 3.04 -10.88
N ARG A 53 -5.62 4.20 -11.32
CA ARG A 53 -5.43 5.49 -10.63
C ARG A 53 -5.83 5.44 -9.16
N GLU A 54 -6.90 4.72 -8.83
CA GLU A 54 -7.39 4.59 -7.45
C GLU A 54 -6.40 3.89 -6.52
N LEU A 55 -5.62 2.92 -7.01
CA LEU A 55 -4.59 2.26 -6.21
C LEU A 55 -3.40 3.18 -5.96
N ASP A 56 -2.97 3.91 -7.00
CA ASP A 56 -1.86 4.85 -6.88
C ASP A 56 -2.21 5.96 -5.88
N LEU A 57 -3.41 6.53 -5.98
CA LEU A 57 -3.92 7.53 -5.02
C LEU A 57 -4.01 6.96 -3.60
N ALA A 58 -4.59 5.77 -3.43
CA ALA A 58 -4.71 5.16 -2.11
C ALA A 58 -3.34 4.93 -1.44
N ILE A 59 -2.33 4.54 -2.22
CA ILE A 59 -0.95 4.35 -1.73
C ILE A 59 -0.34 5.70 -1.29
N GLU A 60 -0.47 6.74 -2.11
CA GLU A 60 0.08 8.07 -1.81
C GLU A 60 -0.58 8.70 -0.57
N GLU A 61 -1.91 8.68 -0.50
CA GLU A 61 -2.68 9.20 0.62
C GLU A 61 -2.31 8.49 1.93
N ASN A 62 -2.27 7.15 1.92
CA ASN A 62 -1.98 6.39 3.14
C ASN A 62 -0.50 6.49 3.56
N MET A 63 0.42 6.67 2.62
CA MET A 63 1.81 7.01 2.99
C MET A 63 1.87 8.35 3.72
N ALA A 64 1.15 9.37 3.25
CA ALA A 64 1.10 10.67 3.91
C ALA A 64 0.45 10.57 5.31
N LEU A 65 -0.69 9.89 5.41
CA LEU A 65 -1.40 9.66 6.69
C LEU A 65 -0.52 8.91 7.70
N LEU A 66 0.16 7.86 7.26
CA LEU A 66 1.04 7.06 8.13
C LEU A 66 2.35 7.77 8.48
N ALA A 67 2.74 8.81 7.73
CA ALA A 67 3.91 9.64 8.02
C ALA A 67 3.59 10.84 8.95
N ALA A 68 2.35 11.35 8.95
CA ALA A 68 1.96 12.51 9.76
C ALA A 68 2.16 12.27 11.27
N PRO A 69 2.54 13.26 12.10
CA PRO A 69 2.64 13.08 13.55
C PRO A 69 1.33 12.50 14.14
N ARG A 70 1.44 11.56 15.10
CA ARG A 70 0.27 10.86 15.67
C ARG A 70 -0.80 11.80 16.26
N LEU A 71 -0.39 13.01 16.67
CA LEU A 71 -1.30 14.09 17.10
C LEU A 71 -2.32 14.50 16.01
N HIS A 72 -1.99 14.38 14.72
CA HIS A 72 -2.91 14.65 13.61
C HIS A 72 -3.77 13.44 13.22
N ARG A 73 -3.58 12.29 13.89
CA ARG A 73 -4.30 11.04 13.62
C ARG A 73 -5.27 10.69 14.76
N SER A 74 -5.78 11.71 15.46
CA SER A 74 -6.75 11.52 16.55
C SER A 74 -8.08 10.99 15.98
N PRO A 75 -8.74 10.02 16.63
CA PRO A 75 -9.96 9.38 16.15
C PRO A 75 -11.15 10.34 16.07
#